data_AF-A0A8C1B787-F1
#
_entry.id   AF-A0A8C1B787-F1
#
_cell.length_a   1.000
_cell.length_b   1.000
_cell.length_c   1.000
_cell.angle_alpha   90.00
_cell.angle_beta   90.00
_cell.angle_gamma   90.00
#
_symmetry.space_group_name_H-M   'P 1'
#
loop_
_entity.id
_entity.type
_entity.pdbx_description
1 polymer ?
#
loop_
_entity_poly.entity_id
_entity_poly.type
_entity_poly.pdbx_seq_one_letter_code
_entity_poly.pdbx_strand_id
1 'polypeptide(L)'
;MVKCCYSHTSHLCALFVLSVQTPEATVELTLTSTTSQGRREIIGPTASEVLKRDPLHAFSCILLEEEESGDQFELNIAVTNPEKIGLYNHYGPFPCFSVSLQTTLPMFPNKMFSVRQRFSDFLGLYEKISAKHSLLGCIIPPPPQKSVVGMTKVKVGKEDSSSAEFVEKRRAALERYLQRVVAHPSLLQDPDVREFLERDELPRAVNTQTLSGPGLLKMINRASDAVNKMTIKMNESDNWFESKLQEVENEEQLLRRLHAAVDSLVNHRKELCSNTAVFSRSVAMLGSVEENSALSRALSQLAEVEDKMEQLHQQQTFSDFFILAELLADYVRLLGAVRCCFEQRMKVWQRLQEAQSTLQKKREAEAKLLWANKPEKLQQAKDDINEWESKVSQYERDFERVTCTVRKEVLRFEKERARDFKQYIVKYLESLLHTQHRLVKYWEDFLPEVKAIA
;
A
#
# COMPACT_ATOMS: atom_id res chain seq x y z
N MET A 1 29.55 -0.82 35.00
CA MET A 1 28.34 -0.32 34.32
C MET A 1 28.58 0.02 32.85
N VAL A 2 29.63 0.77 32.47
CA VAL A 2 29.92 1.15 31.05
C VAL A 2 30.10 -0.06 30.09
N LYS A 3 30.71 -1.16 30.54
CA LYS A 3 30.79 -2.42 29.75
C LYS A 3 29.43 -3.10 29.50
N CYS A 4 28.40 -2.77 30.29
CA CYS A 4 27.06 -3.37 30.17
C CYS A 4 26.20 -2.60 29.14
N CYS A 5 26.32 -1.26 29.09
CA CYS A 5 25.63 -0.43 28.11
C CYS A 5 26.15 -0.64 26.67
N TYR A 6 27.46 -0.88 26.50
CA TYR A 6 28.04 -1.23 25.20
C TYR A 6 27.63 -2.64 24.72
N SER A 7 27.39 -3.57 25.66
CA SER A 7 27.01 -4.95 25.36
C SER A 7 25.56 -5.06 24.85
N HIS A 8 24.62 -4.32 25.44
CA HIS A 8 23.21 -4.39 25.07
C HIS A 8 22.89 -3.82 23.68
N THR A 9 23.61 -2.79 23.24
CA THR A 9 23.48 -2.20 21.90
C THR A 9 24.23 -3.00 20.83
N SER A 10 25.38 -3.57 21.18
CA SER A 10 26.15 -4.44 20.28
C SER A 10 25.45 -5.77 19.98
N HIS A 11 24.70 -6.33 20.94
CA HIS A 11 23.93 -7.57 20.73
C HIS A 11 22.78 -7.41 19.73
N LEU A 12 22.17 -6.23 19.62
CA LEU A 12 21.14 -5.95 18.61
C LEU A 12 21.72 -5.80 17.20
N CYS A 13 22.93 -5.24 17.06
CA CYS A 13 23.66 -5.23 15.79
C CYS A 13 24.11 -6.64 15.36
N ALA A 14 24.58 -7.48 16.30
CA ALA A 14 25.00 -8.84 15.98
C ALA A 14 23.83 -9.73 15.54
N LEU A 15 22.65 -9.59 16.16
CA LEU A 15 21.46 -10.35 15.77
C LEU A 15 20.91 -9.96 14.39
N PHE A 16 21.08 -8.70 13.96
CA PHE A 16 20.61 -8.25 12.64
C PHE A 16 21.59 -8.63 11.52
N VAL A 17 22.90 -8.64 11.79
CA VAL A 17 23.93 -9.08 10.83
C VAL A 17 23.94 -10.61 10.68
N LEU A 18 23.69 -11.37 11.77
CA LEU A 18 23.66 -12.84 11.72
C LEU A 18 22.38 -13.43 11.11
N SER A 19 21.29 -12.67 10.99
CA SER A 19 20.06 -13.14 10.32
C SER A 19 20.13 -13.07 8.79
N VAL A 20 21.22 -12.53 8.21
CA VAL A 20 21.42 -12.41 6.75
C VAL A 20 22.35 -13.52 6.21
N GLN A 21 22.82 -14.45 7.05
CA GLN A 21 23.63 -15.59 6.60
C GLN A 21 22.99 -16.95 6.94
N THR A 22 22.49 -17.57 5.86
CA THR A 22 22.17 -19.01 5.62
C THR A 22 20.77 -19.52 6.02
N PRO A 23 20.16 -20.30 5.11
CA PRO A 23 19.56 -21.59 5.43
C PRO A 23 20.53 -22.70 4.99
N GLU A 24 21.12 -23.44 5.93
CA GLU A 24 21.70 -24.75 5.62
C GLU A 24 20.55 -25.72 5.32
N ALA A 25 20.40 -26.06 4.03
CA ALA A 25 19.77 -27.30 3.62
C ALA A 25 20.80 -28.43 3.79
N THR A 26 20.50 -29.36 4.68
CA THR A 26 21.25 -30.59 4.91
C THR A 26 21.34 -31.42 3.63
N VAL A 27 22.54 -31.61 3.10
CA VAL A 27 22.83 -32.63 2.08
C VAL A 27 23.86 -33.57 2.68
N GLU A 28 23.46 -34.82 2.92
CA GLU A 28 24.35 -35.89 3.36
C GLU A 28 25.41 -36.17 2.28
N LEU A 29 26.68 -36.04 2.66
CA LEU A 29 27.82 -36.42 1.82
C LEU A 29 28.22 -37.86 2.14
N THR A 30 27.81 -38.79 1.28
CA THR A 30 28.33 -40.17 1.29
C THR A 30 29.73 -40.19 0.66
N LEU A 31 30.72 -40.57 1.46
CA LEU A 31 32.12 -40.74 1.04
C LEU A 31 32.28 -41.96 0.13
N THR A 32 32.86 -41.81 -1.06
CA THR A 32 33.57 -42.90 -1.75
C THR A 32 34.90 -42.47 -2.38
N SER A 33 35.89 -43.31 -2.05
CA SER A 33 37.28 -43.51 -2.46
C SER A 33 37.86 -42.91 -3.76
N THR A 34 39.13 -42.52 -3.61
CA THR A 34 40.20 -42.21 -4.58
C THR A 34 40.47 -43.28 -5.66
N THR A 35 40.84 -42.88 -6.90
CA THR A 35 42.16 -43.25 -7.53
C THR A 35 42.51 -42.47 -8.82
N SER A 36 43.79 -42.09 -8.89
CA SER A 36 44.78 -42.02 -10.01
C SER A 36 44.47 -41.46 -11.42
N GLN A 37 45.30 -40.47 -11.78
CA GLN A 37 45.93 -40.20 -13.09
C GLN A 37 45.06 -39.90 -14.32
N GLY A 38 45.23 -38.70 -14.88
CA GLY A 38 44.91 -38.41 -16.29
C GLY A 38 44.55 -36.96 -16.57
N ARG A 39 45.50 -36.18 -17.09
CA ARG A 39 45.30 -34.80 -17.59
C ARG A 39 44.31 -34.78 -18.77
N ARG A 40 43.30 -33.90 -18.77
CA ARG A 40 42.74 -33.23 -19.98
C ARG A 40 41.71 -32.15 -19.64
N GLU A 41 41.63 -31.19 -20.55
CA GLU A 41 40.93 -29.89 -20.55
C GLU A 41 39.43 -29.92 -20.17
N ILE A 42 38.95 -28.85 -19.55
CA ILE A 42 37.52 -28.59 -19.37
C ILE A 42 37.08 -27.54 -20.39
N ILE A 43 36.39 -28.02 -21.42
CA ILE A 43 35.54 -27.26 -22.33
C ILE A 43 34.34 -26.78 -21.51
N GLY A 44 34.05 -25.48 -21.53
CA GLY A 44 32.86 -24.93 -20.86
C GLY A 44 31.56 -25.37 -21.53
N PRO A 45 30.44 -25.52 -20.80
CA PRO A 45 29.12 -25.53 -21.39
C PRO A 45 28.53 -24.11 -21.36
N THR A 46 28.19 -23.70 -22.58
CA THR A 46 27.37 -22.57 -23.00
C THR A 46 26.13 -22.40 -22.13
N ALA A 47 25.83 -21.15 -21.78
CA ALA A 47 24.57 -20.74 -21.19
C ALA A 47 23.43 -20.93 -22.21
N SER A 48 22.86 -22.13 -22.27
CA SER A 48 21.63 -22.43 -22.99
C SER A 48 21.06 -23.72 -22.44
N GLU A 49 20.32 -23.65 -21.33
CA GLU A 49 19.22 -24.59 -21.02
C GLU A 49 18.48 -24.23 -19.70
N VAL A 50 18.03 -22.99 -19.52
CA VAL A 50 16.90 -22.70 -18.59
C VAL A 50 16.07 -21.54 -19.14
N LEU A 51 15.49 -21.71 -20.33
CA LEU A 51 14.39 -20.88 -20.82
C LEU A 51 13.51 -21.72 -21.74
N LYS A 52 12.61 -22.51 -21.13
CA LYS A 52 11.36 -22.89 -21.77
C LYS A 52 10.26 -22.12 -21.05
N ARG A 53 10.10 -20.84 -21.41
CA ARG A 53 8.93 -20.03 -21.08
C ARG A 53 8.07 -19.93 -22.34
N ASP A 54 6.76 -20.06 -22.18
CA ASP A 54 5.78 -20.04 -23.26
C ASP A 54 5.93 -18.80 -24.17
N PRO A 55 5.79 -18.95 -25.50
CA PRO A 55 5.92 -17.83 -26.45
C PRO A 55 4.90 -16.69 -26.22
N LEU A 56 3.75 -17.00 -25.60
CA LEU A 56 2.71 -16.03 -25.28
C LEU A 56 3.11 -15.07 -24.14
N HIS A 57 4.01 -15.49 -23.25
CA HIS A 57 4.51 -14.63 -22.17
C HIS A 57 5.57 -13.65 -22.70
N ALA A 58 6.37 -14.05 -23.68
CA ALA A 58 7.39 -13.19 -24.29
C ALA A 58 6.74 -12.04 -25.09
N PHE A 59 5.68 -12.32 -25.87
CA PHE A 59 4.95 -11.29 -26.61
C PHE A 59 4.24 -10.27 -25.70
N SER A 60 3.80 -10.67 -24.50
CA SER A 60 3.13 -9.77 -23.54
C SER A 60 4.11 -8.88 -22.76
N CYS A 61 5.36 -9.29 -22.59
CA CYS A 61 6.40 -8.45 -21.98
C CYS A 61 7.00 -7.46 -22.99
N ILE A 62 7.19 -7.89 -24.25
CA ILE A 62 7.79 -7.06 -25.30
C ILE A 62 6.90 -5.87 -25.69
N LEU A 63 5.56 -5.99 -25.60
CA LEU A 63 4.65 -4.85 -25.81
C LEU A 63 4.63 -3.83 -24.66
N LEU A 64 5.30 -4.08 -23.54
CA LEU A 64 5.40 -3.16 -22.40
C LEU A 64 6.82 -2.61 -22.19
N GLU A 65 7.80 -3.07 -22.97
CA GLU A 65 9.18 -2.58 -22.94
C GLU A 65 9.41 -1.38 -23.87
N GLU A 66 8.48 -1.04 -24.76
CA GLU A 66 8.60 0.12 -25.67
C GLU A 66 7.95 1.44 -25.20
N GLU A 67 7.40 1.51 -23.98
CA GLU A 67 7.03 2.80 -23.35
C GLU A 67 7.96 3.11 -22.16
N GLU A 68 9.26 3.12 -22.44
CA GLU A 68 10.28 3.76 -21.59
C GLU A 68 10.65 5.16 -22.11
N SER A 69 9.65 5.87 -22.66
CA SER A 69 9.74 7.29 -22.97
C SER A 69 8.76 8.08 -22.10
N GLY A 70 9.23 8.50 -20.93
CA GLY A 70 9.06 9.89 -20.52
C GLY A 70 7.66 10.49 -20.28
N ASP A 71 6.56 9.73 -20.19
CA ASP A 71 5.28 10.30 -19.73
C ASP A 71 5.23 10.38 -18.19
N GLN A 72 6.24 11.02 -17.62
CA GLN A 72 6.21 11.50 -16.25
C GLN A 72 5.50 12.84 -16.28
N PHE A 73 4.17 12.83 -16.12
CA PHE A 73 3.43 14.07 -15.92
C PHE A 73 4.00 14.76 -14.67
N GLU A 74 4.60 15.93 -14.84
CA GLU A 74 4.96 16.78 -13.71
C GLU A 74 3.65 17.29 -13.09
N LEU A 75 3.15 16.51 -12.14
CA LEU A 75 2.02 16.84 -11.31
C LEU A 75 2.40 16.52 -9.87
N ASN A 76 2.73 17.59 -9.14
CA ASN A 76 3.12 17.54 -7.74
C ASN A 76 1.92 17.93 -6.89
N ILE A 77 1.44 16.99 -6.08
CA ILE A 77 0.43 17.24 -5.04
C ILE A 77 1.11 17.25 -3.70
N ALA A 78 0.84 18.31 -2.93
CA ALA A 78 1.11 18.36 -1.51
C ALA A 78 -0.17 18.67 -0.73
N VAL A 79 -0.37 17.96 0.38
CA VAL A 79 -1.48 18.19 1.31
C VAL A 79 -0.91 18.76 2.60
N THR A 80 -1.37 19.94 3.00
CA THR A 80 -0.89 20.64 4.20
C THR A 80 -1.79 20.38 5.41
N ASN A 81 -1.31 20.76 6.59
CA ASN A 81 -2.01 20.56 7.86
C ASN A 81 -3.41 21.20 7.86
N PRO A 82 -4.38 20.56 8.55
CA PRO A 82 -5.75 21.03 8.51
C PRO A 82 -5.93 22.35 9.27
N GLU A 83 -6.52 23.34 8.60
CA GLU A 83 -6.95 24.59 9.20
C GLU A 83 -8.42 24.50 9.65
N LYS A 84 -8.77 25.07 10.81
CA LYS A 84 -10.16 25.17 11.25
C LYS A 84 -10.83 26.34 10.52
N ILE A 85 -11.80 26.03 9.66
CA ILE A 85 -12.53 27.02 8.86
C ILE A 85 -13.96 27.14 9.39
N GLY A 86 -14.55 28.33 9.29
CA GLY A 86 -15.95 28.57 9.64
C GLY A 86 -16.20 29.05 11.06
N LEU A 87 -15.26 29.78 11.66
CA LEU A 87 -15.45 30.43 12.97
C LEU A 87 -16.69 31.35 13.02
N TYR A 88 -17.15 31.84 11.86
CA TYR A 88 -18.32 32.72 11.72
C TYR A 88 -19.52 32.10 10.97
N ASN A 89 -19.48 30.80 10.64
CA ASN A 89 -20.56 30.11 9.92
C ASN A 89 -21.50 29.38 10.88
N HIS A 90 -22.82 29.35 10.58
CA HIS A 90 -23.87 28.73 11.41
C HIS A 90 -23.69 27.24 11.73
N TYR A 91 -22.76 26.55 11.07
CA TYR A 91 -22.50 25.10 11.24
C TYR A 91 -21.32 24.77 12.17
N GLY A 92 -20.65 25.80 12.74
CA GLY A 92 -19.47 25.65 13.59
C GLY A 92 -18.19 25.30 12.82
N PRO A 93 -17.02 25.39 13.48
CA PRO A 93 -15.72 25.20 12.83
C PRO A 93 -15.48 23.73 12.44
N PHE A 94 -14.97 23.51 11.22
CA PHE A 94 -14.59 22.19 10.70
C PHE A 94 -13.15 22.18 10.16
N PRO A 95 -12.39 21.07 10.34
CA PRO A 95 -11.03 20.97 9.83
C PRO A 95 -11.03 20.72 8.30
N CYS A 96 -10.29 21.55 7.56
CA CYS A 96 -10.04 21.39 6.12
C CYS A 96 -8.56 21.27 5.84
N PHE A 97 -8.17 20.34 4.97
CA PHE A 97 -6.82 20.23 4.46
C PHE A 97 -6.65 21.15 3.25
N SER A 98 -5.54 21.87 3.16
CA SER A 98 -5.20 22.55 1.91
C SER A 98 -4.46 21.57 0.99
N VAL A 99 -5.05 21.36 -0.18
CA VAL A 99 -4.48 20.55 -1.26
C VAL A 99 -3.87 21.53 -2.25
N SER A 100 -2.55 21.50 -2.36
CA SER A 100 -1.79 22.29 -3.33
C SER A 100 -1.39 21.41 -4.51
N LEU A 101 -1.66 21.91 -5.72
CA LEU A 101 -1.29 21.27 -6.97
C LEU A 101 -0.32 22.18 -7.72
N GLN A 102 0.78 21.61 -8.19
CA GLN A 102 1.63 22.20 -9.20
C GLN A 102 1.70 21.26 -10.40
N THR A 103 1.38 21.75 -11.60
CA THR A 103 1.39 20.91 -12.79
C THR A 103 1.77 21.64 -14.06
N THR A 104 2.43 20.95 -14.99
CA THR A 104 2.70 21.44 -16.34
C THR A 104 1.63 21.03 -17.36
N LEU A 105 0.70 20.13 -16.96
CA LEU A 105 -0.31 19.55 -17.83
C LEU A 105 -1.22 20.61 -18.49
N PRO A 106 -1.52 20.48 -19.80
CA PRO A 106 -2.34 21.46 -20.53
C PRO A 106 -3.84 21.37 -20.19
N MET A 107 -4.28 20.27 -19.58
CA MET A 107 -5.68 20.07 -19.18
C MET A 107 -6.11 20.93 -17.98
N PHE A 108 -5.15 21.50 -17.23
CA PHE A 108 -5.42 22.39 -16.11
C PHE A 108 -5.25 23.85 -16.55
N PRO A 109 -6.21 24.75 -16.25
CA PRO A 109 -6.14 26.15 -16.65
C PRO A 109 -5.04 26.89 -15.88
N ASN A 110 -4.86 26.56 -14.61
CA ASN A 110 -3.85 27.14 -13.73
C ASN A 110 -2.73 26.12 -13.45
N LYS A 111 -1.48 26.57 -13.50
CA LYS A 111 -0.30 25.72 -13.25
C LYS A 111 0.01 25.53 -11.77
N MET A 112 -0.51 26.43 -10.93
CA MET A 112 -0.44 26.36 -9.48
C MET A 112 -1.78 26.79 -8.91
N PHE A 113 -2.36 25.98 -8.04
CA PHE A 113 -3.53 26.35 -7.26
C PHE A 113 -3.59 25.55 -5.96
N SER A 114 -4.33 26.10 -4.99
CA SER A 114 -4.56 25.48 -3.70
C SER A 114 -6.04 25.53 -3.38
N VAL A 115 -6.61 24.38 -3.07
CA VAL A 115 -8.02 24.23 -2.70
C VAL A 115 -8.15 23.68 -1.29
N ARG A 116 -9.26 23.99 -0.63
CA ARG A 116 -9.50 23.55 0.75
C ARG A 116 -10.52 22.41 0.78
N GLN A 117 -10.06 21.21 1.09
CA GLN A 117 -10.89 20.01 1.07
C GLN A 117 -11.07 19.41 2.47
N ARG A 118 -12.32 19.05 2.81
CA ARG A 118 -12.61 18.32 4.05
C ARG A 118 -12.35 16.85 3.82
N PHE A 119 -12.07 16.13 4.89
CA PHE A 119 -11.93 14.66 4.83
C PHE A 119 -13.15 13.96 4.17
N SER A 120 -14.37 14.49 4.36
CA SER A 120 -15.58 13.96 3.70
C SER A 120 -15.52 14.03 2.18
N ASP A 121 -14.82 15.02 1.64
CA ASP A 121 -14.81 15.33 0.22
C ASP A 121 -13.90 14.33 -0.50
N PHE A 122 -12.77 13.93 0.11
CA PHE A 122 -11.94 12.82 -0.36
C PHE A 122 -12.71 11.50 -0.44
N LEU A 123 -13.61 11.26 0.51
CA LEU A 123 -14.45 10.05 0.49
C LEU A 123 -15.54 10.12 -0.57
N GLY A 124 -16.14 11.30 -0.75
CA GLY A 124 -17.08 11.54 -1.84
C GLY A 124 -16.42 11.32 -3.20
N LEU A 125 -15.18 11.82 -3.38
CA LEU A 125 -14.39 11.55 -4.57
C LEU A 125 -14.21 10.05 -4.79
N TYR A 126 -13.74 9.32 -3.76
CA TYR A 126 -13.57 7.87 -3.84
C TYR A 126 -14.85 7.13 -4.24
N GLU A 127 -15.99 7.50 -3.65
CA GLU A 127 -17.32 6.93 -3.99
C GLU A 127 -17.65 7.10 -5.47
N LYS A 128 -17.48 8.32 -5.99
CA LYS A 128 -17.79 8.66 -7.38
C LYS A 128 -16.88 7.94 -8.37
N ILE A 129 -15.57 7.96 -8.15
CA ILE A 129 -14.61 7.27 -9.04
C ILE A 129 -14.78 5.75 -8.96
N SER A 130 -15.06 5.21 -7.76
CA SER A 130 -15.29 3.77 -7.58
C SER A 130 -16.54 3.33 -8.34
N ALA A 131 -17.65 4.05 -8.24
CA ALA A 131 -18.90 3.70 -8.93
C ALA A 131 -18.75 3.62 -10.46
N LYS A 132 -17.84 4.41 -11.04
CA LYS A 132 -17.58 4.45 -12.48
C LYS A 132 -16.52 3.44 -12.92
N HIS A 133 -15.33 3.53 -12.32
CA HIS A 133 -14.12 2.88 -12.82
C HIS A 133 -13.92 1.47 -12.25
N SER A 134 -14.46 1.16 -11.07
CA SER A 134 -14.38 -0.21 -10.54
C SER A 134 -15.12 -1.20 -11.44
N LEU A 135 -16.25 -0.78 -12.03
CA LEU A 135 -17.04 -1.61 -12.94
C LEU A 135 -16.29 -1.97 -14.23
N LEU A 136 -15.33 -1.13 -14.61
CA LEU A 136 -14.46 -1.31 -15.79
C LEU A 136 -13.22 -2.15 -15.49
N GLY A 137 -12.99 -2.53 -14.22
CA GLY A 137 -11.83 -3.33 -13.82
C GLY A 137 -10.59 -2.50 -13.42
N CYS A 138 -10.73 -1.18 -13.22
CA CYS A 138 -9.63 -0.33 -12.77
C CYS A 138 -9.31 -0.52 -11.28
N ILE A 139 -8.02 -0.47 -10.91
CA ILE A 139 -7.59 -0.49 -9.51
C ILE A 139 -7.79 0.91 -8.93
N ILE A 140 -8.73 1.04 -7.99
CA ILE A 140 -9.02 2.33 -7.34
C ILE A 140 -8.27 2.40 -6.01
N PRO A 141 -7.35 3.37 -5.83
CA PRO A 141 -6.65 3.57 -4.57
C PRO A 141 -7.67 3.76 -3.43
N PRO A 142 -7.57 3.01 -2.32
CA PRO A 142 -8.48 3.18 -1.20
C PRO A 142 -8.07 4.39 -0.35
N PRO A 143 -9.02 5.22 0.12
CA PRO A 143 -8.72 6.36 0.97
C PRO A 143 -8.31 5.91 2.39
N PRO A 144 -7.59 6.75 3.15
CA PRO A 144 -7.29 6.45 4.54
C PRO A 144 -8.56 6.30 5.38
N GLN A 145 -8.51 5.42 6.39
CA GLN A 145 -9.69 5.13 7.21
C GLN A 145 -10.11 6.32 8.09
N LYS A 146 -11.44 6.47 8.29
CA LYS A 146 -11.99 7.30 9.38
C LYS A 146 -11.60 6.71 10.73
N SER A 147 -10.46 7.13 11.30
CA SER A 147 -10.18 6.86 12.70
C SER A 147 -11.13 7.67 13.58
N VAL A 148 -12.12 6.98 14.15
CA VAL A 148 -13.09 7.53 15.11
C VAL A 148 -12.39 7.89 16.42
N VAL A 149 -11.43 7.06 16.86
CA VAL A 149 -10.68 7.23 18.11
C VAL A 149 -9.80 8.50 18.11
N GLY A 150 -9.14 8.82 16.99
CA GLY A 150 -8.36 10.06 16.89
C GLY A 150 -9.22 11.32 16.72
N MET A 151 -10.40 11.21 16.10
CA MET A 151 -11.36 12.33 15.99
C MET A 151 -11.93 12.75 17.35
N THR A 152 -12.18 11.81 18.26
CA THR A 152 -12.64 12.12 19.62
C THR A 152 -11.53 12.77 20.45
N LYS A 153 -10.27 12.33 20.32
CA LYS A 153 -9.12 12.93 21.03
C LYS A 153 -8.85 14.38 20.58
N VAL A 154 -8.88 14.66 19.28
CA VAL A 154 -8.71 16.02 18.73
C VAL A 154 -9.86 16.96 19.14
N LYS A 155 -11.07 16.43 19.36
CA LYS A 155 -12.25 17.21 19.77
C LYS A 155 -12.29 17.58 21.26
N VAL A 156 -11.55 16.86 22.12
CA VAL A 156 -11.58 17.07 23.59
C VAL A 156 -10.52 18.08 24.07
N GLY A 157 -9.73 18.67 23.17
CA GLY A 157 -8.93 19.85 23.48
C GLY A 157 -7.74 19.65 24.42
N LYS A 158 -7.33 18.41 24.70
CA LYS A 158 -6.02 18.15 25.28
C LYS A 158 -4.98 18.25 24.16
N GLU A 159 -4.20 19.32 24.15
CA GLU A 159 -3.01 19.47 23.30
C GLU A 159 -1.91 18.49 23.76
N ASP A 160 -2.17 17.20 23.60
CA ASP A 160 -1.17 16.16 23.80
C ASP A 160 -0.43 15.93 22.47
N SER A 161 0.86 15.58 22.52
CA SER A 161 1.69 15.17 21.37
C SER A 161 1.02 14.12 20.47
N SER A 162 0.14 13.28 21.05
CA SER A 162 -0.66 12.28 20.35
C SER A 162 -1.70 12.85 19.36
N SER A 163 -2.15 14.10 19.54
CA SER A 163 -3.10 14.76 18.65
C SER A 163 -2.43 15.28 17.38
N ALA A 164 -1.21 15.82 17.49
CA ALA A 164 -0.40 16.26 16.37
C ALA A 164 0.08 15.08 15.50
N GLU A 165 0.55 13.99 16.13
CA GLU A 165 0.94 12.76 15.43
C GLU A 165 -0.22 12.18 14.60
N PHE A 166 -1.43 12.22 15.16
CA PHE A 166 -2.63 11.75 14.47
C PHE A 166 -2.99 12.58 13.24
N VAL A 167 -2.91 13.91 13.36
CA VAL A 167 -3.20 14.84 12.26
C VAL A 167 -2.17 14.65 11.14
N GLU A 168 -0.88 14.54 11.48
CA GLU A 168 0.19 14.33 10.52
C GLU A 168 0.07 12.98 9.81
N LYS A 169 -0.21 11.89 10.56
CA LYS A 169 -0.52 10.56 9.98
C LYS A 169 -1.63 10.65 8.94
N ARG A 170 -2.71 11.38 9.27
CA ARG A 170 -3.84 11.53 8.36
C ARG A 170 -3.48 12.37 7.13
N ARG A 171 -2.78 13.49 7.31
CA ARG A 171 -2.32 14.37 6.22
C ARG A 171 -1.47 13.58 5.22
N ALA A 172 -0.44 12.88 5.70
CA ALA A 172 0.45 12.07 4.88
C ALA A 172 -0.27 10.93 4.14
N ALA A 173 -1.31 10.34 4.75
CA ALA A 173 -2.10 9.30 4.10
C ALA A 173 -3.05 9.85 3.02
N LEU A 174 -3.62 11.05 3.22
CA LEU A 174 -4.43 11.74 2.20
C LEU A 174 -3.59 12.18 1.02
N GLU A 175 -2.39 12.68 1.28
CA GLU A 175 -1.41 13.05 0.26
C GLU A 175 -1.05 11.86 -0.64
N ARG A 176 -0.65 10.73 -0.05
CA ARG A 176 -0.37 9.50 -0.81
C ARG A 176 -1.59 9.00 -1.59
N TYR A 177 -2.77 9.05 -0.98
CA TYR A 177 -4.02 8.67 -1.66
C TYR A 177 -4.23 9.51 -2.92
N LEU A 178 -4.15 10.84 -2.82
CA LEU A 178 -4.31 11.73 -3.97
C LEU A 178 -3.22 11.54 -5.00
N GLN A 179 -1.95 11.44 -4.58
CA GLN A 179 -0.82 11.19 -5.48
C GLN A 179 -1.02 9.93 -6.33
N ARG A 180 -1.61 8.86 -5.76
CA ARG A 180 -1.96 7.67 -6.55
C ARG A 180 -3.14 7.86 -7.48
N VAL A 181 -4.18 8.57 -7.05
CA VAL A 181 -5.34 8.86 -7.90
C VAL A 181 -4.90 9.63 -9.14
N VAL A 182 -4.03 10.62 -8.98
CA VAL A 182 -3.55 11.45 -10.11
C VAL A 182 -2.44 10.80 -10.92
N ALA A 183 -1.66 9.87 -10.34
CA ALA A 183 -0.68 9.09 -11.09
C ALA A 183 -1.34 8.10 -12.07
N HIS A 184 -2.59 7.71 -11.82
CA HIS A 184 -3.33 6.82 -12.70
C HIS A 184 -3.92 7.59 -13.90
N PRO A 185 -3.54 7.26 -15.16
CA PRO A 185 -3.95 8.04 -16.34
C PRO A 185 -5.47 8.17 -16.51
N SER A 186 -6.21 7.06 -16.41
CA SER A 186 -7.68 7.07 -16.54
C SER A 186 -8.39 7.82 -15.42
N LEU A 187 -7.89 7.76 -14.18
CA LEU A 187 -8.51 8.45 -13.05
C LEU A 187 -8.24 9.95 -13.10
N LEU A 188 -7.04 10.37 -13.48
CA LEU A 188 -6.71 11.79 -13.66
C LEU A 188 -7.64 12.48 -14.69
N GLN A 189 -8.03 11.76 -15.74
CA GLN A 189 -8.94 12.26 -16.75
C GLN A 189 -10.40 12.32 -16.28
N ASP A 190 -10.75 11.73 -15.13
CA ASP A 190 -12.12 11.75 -14.63
C ASP A 190 -12.55 13.18 -14.26
N PRO A 191 -13.73 13.64 -14.72
CA PRO A 191 -14.23 14.97 -14.39
C PRO A 191 -14.35 15.24 -12.89
N ASP A 192 -14.70 14.23 -12.07
CA ASP A 192 -14.83 14.41 -10.62
C ASP A 192 -13.46 14.58 -9.94
N VAL A 193 -12.41 13.96 -10.46
CA VAL A 193 -11.03 14.16 -9.96
C VAL A 193 -10.57 15.57 -10.28
N ARG A 194 -10.79 16.04 -11.51
CA ARG A 194 -10.45 17.41 -11.90
C ARG A 194 -11.25 18.45 -11.12
N GLU A 195 -12.55 18.23 -10.95
CA GLU A 195 -13.42 19.09 -10.15
C GLU A 195 -12.94 19.17 -8.69
N PHE A 196 -12.54 18.02 -8.11
CA PHE A 196 -12.00 17.97 -6.75
C PHE A 196 -10.69 18.74 -6.59
N LEU A 197 -9.84 18.74 -7.62
CA LEU A 197 -8.58 19.48 -7.58
C LEU A 197 -8.83 20.99 -7.77
N GLU A 198 -9.74 21.40 -8.66
CA GLU A 198 -9.88 22.80 -9.07
C GLU A 198 -10.86 23.65 -8.24
N ARG A 199 -11.86 23.05 -7.59
CA ARG A 199 -12.92 23.81 -6.89
C ARG A 199 -12.66 23.98 -5.40
N ASP A 200 -12.74 25.24 -4.94
CA ASP A 200 -12.67 25.61 -3.51
C ASP A 200 -13.87 25.15 -2.69
N GLU A 201 -15.07 25.09 -3.29
CA GLU A 201 -16.27 24.62 -2.64
C GLU A 201 -16.90 23.46 -3.44
N LEU A 202 -16.82 22.26 -2.87
CA LEU A 202 -17.54 21.09 -3.37
C LEU A 202 -18.89 20.93 -2.66
N PRO A 203 -19.95 20.48 -3.35
CA PRO A 203 -21.19 20.07 -2.73
C PRO A 203 -20.91 19.02 -1.64
N ARG A 204 -21.46 19.20 -0.45
CA ARG A 204 -21.22 18.31 0.69
C ARG A 204 -21.52 16.87 0.30
N ALA A 205 -20.51 16.00 0.41
CA ALA A 205 -20.68 14.58 0.14
C ALA A 205 -21.77 13.97 1.05
N VAL A 206 -22.87 13.53 0.44
CA VAL A 206 -23.99 12.84 1.08
C VAL A 206 -23.62 11.36 1.21
N ASN A 207 -24.04 10.69 2.29
CA ASN A 207 -23.83 9.24 2.53
C ASN A 207 -22.42 8.71 2.91
N THR A 208 -21.42 9.57 3.18
CA THR A 208 -20.06 9.11 3.61
C THR A 208 -20.01 8.33 4.95
N GLN A 209 -21.15 8.10 5.62
CA GLN A 209 -21.25 7.30 6.84
C GLN A 209 -21.03 5.80 6.56
N THR A 210 -21.39 5.30 5.38
CA THR A 210 -21.19 3.89 4.99
C THR A 210 -19.71 3.56 4.71
N LEU A 211 -18.92 4.55 4.30
CA LEU A 211 -17.46 4.45 4.11
C LEU A 211 -16.65 4.61 5.41
N SER A 212 -17.31 4.74 6.57
CA SER A 212 -16.60 4.84 7.85
C SER A 212 -16.03 3.48 8.26
N GLY A 213 -14.69 3.40 8.37
CA GLY A 213 -13.87 2.32 8.93
C GLY A 213 -14.39 0.89 8.75
N PRO A 214 -15.25 0.39 9.67
CA PRO A 214 -15.81 -0.96 9.56
C PRO A 214 -16.61 -1.23 8.28
N GLY A 215 -17.24 -0.22 7.66
CA GLY A 215 -18.08 -0.38 6.48
C GLY A 215 -17.29 -0.69 5.20
N LEU A 216 -16.17 0.01 4.97
CA LEU A 216 -15.27 -0.23 3.84
C LEU A 216 -14.54 -1.58 3.97
N LEU A 217 -13.99 -1.87 5.17
CA LEU A 217 -13.37 -3.18 5.44
C LEU A 217 -14.38 -4.33 5.34
N LYS A 218 -15.62 -4.14 5.82
CA LYS A 218 -16.69 -5.13 5.63
C LYS A 218 -17.11 -5.24 4.18
N MET A 219 -17.06 -4.19 3.36
CA MET A 219 -17.38 -4.28 1.94
C MET A 219 -16.31 -5.08 1.18
N ILE A 220 -15.03 -4.81 1.46
CA ILE A 220 -13.89 -5.58 0.92
C ILE A 220 -13.96 -7.04 1.36
N ASN A 221 -14.19 -7.29 2.66
CA ASN A 221 -14.30 -8.67 3.18
C ASN A 221 -15.60 -9.39 2.74
N ARG A 222 -16.72 -8.68 2.61
CA ARG A 222 -17.99 -9.26 2.09
C ARG A 222 -17.90 -9.61 0.62
N ALA A 223 -17.11 -8.87 -0.15
CA ALA A 223 -16.87 -9.21 -1.54
C ALA A 223 -16.09 -10.55 -1.63
N SER A 224 -15.11 -10.76 -0.74
CA SER A 224 -14.43 -12.05 -0.56
C SER A 224 -15.37 -13.18 -0.13
N ASP A 225 -16.32 -12.93 0.78
CA ASP A 225 -17.29 -13.94 1.25
C ASP A 225 -18.40 -14.26 0.21
N ALA A 226 -18.74 -13.32 -0.68
CA ALA A 226 -19.77 -13.49 -1.70
C ALA A 226 -19.35 -14.49 -2.79
N VAL A 227 -18.04 -14.61 -3.05
CA VAL A 227 -17.47 -15.55 -4.04
C VAL A 227 -17.67 -17.00 -3.61
N ASN A 228 -17.61 -17.30 -2.30
CA ASN A 228 -17.86 -18.65 -1.78
C ASN A 228 -19.32 -19.10 -1.84
N LYS A 229 -20.27 -18.20 -2.14
CA LYS A 229 -21.71 -18.49 -2.23
C LYS A 229 -22.27 -18.51 -3.65
N MET A 230 -21.44 -18.28 -4.66
CA MET A 230 -21.88 -18.28 -6.06
C MET A 230 -22.03 -19.71 -6.59
N THR A 231 -23.22 -20.03 -7.08
CA THR A 231 -23.68 -21.37 -7.50
C THR A 231 -23.03 -21.90 -8.78
N ILE A 232 -22.33 -21.03 -9.52
CA ILE A 232 -21.59 -21.39 -10.74
C ILE A 232 -20.12 -21.15 -10.48
N LYS A 233 -19.38 -22.23 -10.20
CA LYS A 233 -17.92 -22.21 -10.08
C LYS A 233 -17.35 -21.79 -11.44
N MET A 234 -16.60 -20.69 -11.49
CA MET A 234 -15.88 -20.33 -12.70
C MET A 234 -14.87 -21.42 -13.02
N ASN A 235 -15.02 -22.03 -14.18
CA ASN A 235 -13.94 -22.79 -14.78
C ASN A 235 -13.03 -21.74 -15.42
N GLU A 236 -12.11 -21.19 -14.63
CA GLU A 236 -11.14 -20.22 -15.10
C GLU A 236 -10.28 -20.89 -16.18
N SER A 237 -10.56 -20.58 -17.45
CA SER A 237 -9.81 -21.13 -18.58
C SER A 237 -8.47 -20.43 -18.78
N ASP A 238 -8.25 -19.30 -18.09
CA ASP A 238 -7.02 -18.53 -18.17
C ASP A 238 -6.15 -18.76 -16.92
N ASN A 239 -5.17 -19.66 -17.08
CA ASN A 239 -4.18 -19.99 -16.04
C ASN A 239 -3.45 -18.75 -15.49
N TRP A 240 -3.34 -17.66 -16.27
CA TRP A 240 -2.72 -16.43 -15.79
C TRP A 240 -3.53 -15.80 -14.66
N PHE A 241 -4.87 -15.68 -14.79
CA PHE A 241 -5.69 -15.05 -13.76
C PHE A 241 -5.73 -15.87 -12.47
N GLU A 242 -5.83 -17.20 -12.57
CA GLU A 242 -5.81 -18.08 -11.40
C GLU A 242 -4.46 -17.97 -10.67
N SER A 243 -3.35 -18.13 -11.40
CA SER A 243 -2.01 -18.04 -10.81
C SER A 243 -1.75 -16.65 -10.22
N LYS A 244 -2.20 -15.59 -10.90
CA LYS A 244 -1.95 -14.21 -10.46
C LYS A 244 -2.79 -13.82 -9.25
N LEU A 245 -4.03 -14.29 -9.18
CA LEU A 245 -4.87 -14.09 -7.99
C LEU A 245 -4.24 -14.76 -6.76
N GLN A 246 -3.77 -16.01 -6.91
CA GLN A 246 -3.08 -16.72 -5.83
C GLN A 246 -1.79 -16.00 -5.39
N GLU A 247 -1.02 -15.45 -6.33
CA GLU A 247 0.17 -14.65 -6.04
C GLU A 247 -0.19 -13.40 -5.22
N VAL A 248 -1.21 -12.64 -5.65
CA VAL A 248 -1.71 -11.44 -4.97
C VAL A 248 -2.18 -11.76 -3.55
N GLU A 249 -2.91 -12.87 -3.35
CA GLU A 249 -3.41 -13.27 -2.03
C GLU A 249 -2.29 -13.70 -1.09
N ASN A 250 -1.30 -14.45 -1.60
CA ASN A 250 -0.13 -14.84 -0.84
C ASN A 250 0.69 -13.62 -0.41
N GLU A 251 0.92 -12.70 -1.35
CA GLU A 251 1.64 -11.47 -1.09
C GLU A 251 0.92 -10.59 -0.07
N GLU A 252 -0.40 -10.46 -0.17
CA GLU A 252 -1.21 -9.70 0.80
C GLU A 252 -1.04 -10.25 2.22
N GLN A 253 -1.03 -11.59 2.38
CA GLN A 253 -0.79 -12.23 3.67
C GLN A 253 0.62 -11.97 4.21
N LEU A 254 1.64 -12.05 3.35
CA LEU A 254 3.02 -11.79 3.74
C LEU A 254 3.21 -10.32 4.15
N LEU A 255 2.70 -9.37 3.36
CA LEU A 255 2.76 -7.95 3.67
C LEU A 255 2.00 -7.60 4.95
N ARG A 256 0.86 -8.25 5.23
CA ARG A 256 0.16 -8.08 6.51
C ARG A 256 1.01 -8.50 7.71
N ARG A 257 1.68 -9.65 7.62
CA ARG A 257 2.58 -10.12 8.68
C ARG A 257 3.77 -9.19 8.87
N LEU A 258 4.38 -8.74 7.76
CA LEU A 258 5.48 -7.78 7.79
C LEU A 258 5.05 -6.44 8.39
N HIS A 259 3.89 -5.92 7.98
CA HIS A 259 3.31 -4.71 8.56
C HIS A 259 3.12 -4.86 10.07
N ALA A 260 2.58 -5.97 10.55
CA ALA A 260 2.38 -6.19 11.98
C ALA A 260 3.71 -6.23 12.76
N ALA A 261 4.75 -6.83 12.18
CA ALA A 261 6.10 -6.84 12.76
C ALA A 261 6.72 -5.43 12.81
N VAL A 262 6.53 -4.62 11.75
CA VAL A 262 7.03 -3.25 11.72
C VAL A 262 6.23 -2.33 12.66
N ASP A 263 4.92 -2.49 12.77
CA ASP A 263 4.11 -1.78 13.77
C ASP A 263 4.59 -2.09 15.19
N SER A 264 4.93 -3.35 15.46
CA SER A 264 5.53 -3.76 16.73
C SER A 264 6.90 -3.11 16.94
N LEU A 265 7.75 -3.05 15.90
CA LEU A 265 9.04 -2.34 15.95
C LEU A 265 8.86 -0.85 16.31
N VAL A 266 7.90 -0.17 15.70
CA VAL A 266 7.58 1.24 15.99
C VAL A 266 7.21 1.41 17.47
N ASN A 267 6.38 0.53 18.02
CA ASN A 267 5.98 0.60 19.43
C ASN A 267 7.16 0.36 20.38
N HIS A 268 7.99 -0.66 20.12
CA HIS A 268 9.20 -0.89 20.91
C HIS A 268 10.18 0.29 20.83
N ARG A 269 10.29 0.96 19.67
CA ARG A 269 11.13 2.16 19.51
C ARG A 269 10.61 3.33 20.35
N LYS A 270 9.28 3.52 20.41
CA LYS A 270 8.64 4.52 21.28
C LYS A 270 8.90 4.25 22.76
N GLU A 271 8.80 2.99 23.17
CA GLU A 271 9.11 2.57 24.54
C GLU A 271 10.58 2.81 24.88
N LEU A 272 11.49 2.45 23.98
CA LEU A 272 12.92 2.72 24.13
C LEU A 272 13.18 4.23 24.30
N CYS A 273 12.60 5.06 23.43
CA CYS A 273 12.69 6.53 23.51
C CYS A 273 12.23 7.03 24.90
N SER A 274 11.07 6.60 25.36
CA SER A 274 10.52 6.98 26.68
C SER A 274 11.41 6.54 27.83
N ASN A 275 11.95 5.32 27.78
CA ASN A 275 12.82 4.78 28.82
C ASN A 275 14.17 5.51 28.86
N THR A 276 14.75 5.82 27.70
CA THR A 276 15.97 6.64 27.58
C THR A 276 15.74 8.04 28.16
N ALA A 277 14.58 8.65 27.91
CA ALA A 277 14.23 9.95 28.50
C ALA A 277 14.20 9.91 30.04
N VAL A 278 13.62 8.84 30.61
CA VAL A 278 13.59 8.63 32.07
C VAL A 278 15.00 8.37 32.61
N PHE A 279 15.80 7.58 31.91
CA PHE A 279 17.18 7.30 32.29
C PHE A 279 18.03 8.58 32.31
N SER A 280 18.02 9.37 31.23
CA SER A 280 18.72 10.66 31.14
C SER A 280 18.39 11.55 32.34
N ARG A 281 17.09 11.78 32.62
CA ARG A 281 16.66 12.59 33.77
C ARG A 281 17.13 12.03 35.11
N SER A 282 17.09 10.71 35.28
CA SER A 282 17.49 10.05 36.52
C SER A 282 19.00 10.18 36.75
N VAL A 283 19.81 10.05 35.69
CA VAL A 283 21.26 10.25 35.73
C VAL A 283 21.62 11.70 36.01
N ALA A 284 20.90 12.67 35.43
CA ALA A 284 21.09 14.09 35.72
C ALA A 284 20.82 14.41 37.20
N MET A 285 19.73 13.84 37.76
CA MET A 285 19.42 13.97 39.18
C MET A 285 20.52 13.36 40.06
N LEU A 286 21.03 12.18 39.71
CA LEU A 286 22.13 11.55 40.45
C LEU A 286 23.40 12.42 40.41
N GLY A 287 23.74 12.96 39.23
CA GLY A 287 24.85 13.89 39.07
C GLY A 287 24.73 15.15 39.92
N SER A 288 23.51 15.63 40.17
CA SER A 288 23.25 16.82 41.00
C SER A 288 23.46 16.61 42.50
N VAL A 289 23.38 15.35 42.96
CA VAL A 289 23.54 14.98 44.38
C VAL A 289 24.97 14.50 44.67
N GLU A 290 25.74 14.16 43.64
CA GLU A 290 27.10 13.64 43.77
C GLU A 290 28.09 14.70 44.28
N GLU A 291 28.81 14.37 45.35
CA GLU A 291 29.78 15.27 45.99
C GLU A 291 31.11 15.33 45.22
N ASN A 292 31.51 14.23 44.58
CA ASN A 292 32.71 14.22 43.76
C ASN A 292 32.47 15.00 42.47
N SER A 293 33.05 16.19 42.37
CA SER A 293 32.91 17.09 41.21
C SER A 293 33.27 16.46 39.85
N ALA A 294 34.22 15.51 39.79
CA ALA A 294 34.57 14.82 38.56
C ALA A 294 33.47 13.82 38.15
N LEU A 295 32.96 13.05 39.12
CA LEU A 295 31.87 12.10 38.89
C LEU A 295 30.53 12.81 38.59
N SER A 296 30.23 13.90 39.31
CA SER A 296 29.06 14.76 39.06
C SER A 296 29.06 15.31 37.63
N ARG A 297 30.21 15.81 37.14
CA ARG A 297 30.36 16.28 35.75
C ARG A 297 30.10 15.17 34.74
N ALA A 298 30.69 14.00 34.96
CA ALA A 298 30.55 12.87 34.05
C ALA A 298 29.12 12.32 33.99
N LEU A 299 28.42 12.25 35.12
CA LEU A 299 27.01 11.89 35.17
C LEU A 299 26.16 12.93 34.43
N SER A 300 26.43 14.21 34.61
CA SER A 300 25.71 15.28 33.90
C SER A 300 25.89 15.17 32.38
N GLN A 301 27.10 14.87 31.92
CA GLN A 301 27.36 14.67 30.49
C GLN A 301 26.77 13.35 29.96
N LEU A 302 26.78 12.27 30.75
CA LEU A 302 26.08 11.04 30.38
C LEU A 302 24.59 11.31 30.19
N ALA A 303 23.97 12.09 31.09
CA ALA A 303 22.58 12.49 30.93
C ALA A 303 22.34 13.30 29.64
N GLU A 304 23.24 14.22 29.28
CA GLU A 304 23.15 14.96 28.01
C GLU A 304 23.30 14.05 26.78
N VAL A 305 24.20 13.08 26.83
CA VAL A 305 24.38 12.07 25.77
C VAL A 305 23.13 11.22 25.60
N GLU A 306 22.54 10.77 26.70
CA GLU A 306 21.28 10.00 26.69
C GLU A 306 20.08 10.86 26.22
N ASP A 307 20.04 12.16 26.53
CA ASP A 307 19.04 13.09 25.99
C ASP A 307 19.16 13.23 24.45
N LYS A 308 20.40 13.31 23.94
CA LYS A 308 20.65 13.28 22.49
C LYS A 308 20.26 11.93 21.86
N MET A 309 20.43 10.81 22.57
CA MET A 309 20.00 9.48 22.10
C MET A 309 18.49 9.32 22.07
N GLU A 310 17.79 9.87 23.06
CA GLU A 310 16.34 9.95 23.09
C GLU A 310 15.80 10.63 21.81
N GLN A 311 16.37 11.79 21.44
CA GLN A 311 16.00 12.49 20.20
C GLN A 311 16.27 11.66 18.94
N LEU A 312 17.36 10.88 18.90
CA LEU A 312 17.64 9.95 17.80
C LEU A 312 16.62 8.81 17.73
N HIS A 313 16.23 8.24 18.88
CA HIS A 313 15.19 7.22 18.94
C HIS A 313 13.83 7.77 18.50
N GLN A 314 13.53 9.02 18.83
CA GLN A 314 12.33 9.71 18.36
C GLN A 314 12.35 9.90 16.84
N GLN A 315 13.47 10.37 16.27
CA GLN A 315 13.65 10.50 14.83
C GLN A 315 13.50 9.15 14.11
N GLN A 316 14.12 8.10 14.65
CA GLN A 316 14.00 6.75 14.08
C GLN A 316 12.57 6.23 14.17
N THR A 317 11.84 6.51 15.25
CA THR A 317 10.41 6.15 15.38
C THR A 317 9.61 6.77 14.24
N PHE A 318 9.85 8.05 13.92
CA PHE A 318 9.17 8.71 12.81
C PHE A 318 9.52 8.07 11.47
N SER A 319 10.77 7.72 11.22
CA SER A 319 11.17 7.01 9.99
C SER A 319 10.56 5.60 9.90
N ASP A 320 10.66 4.80 10.97
CA ASP A 320 10.07 3.46 11.09
C ASP A 320 8.56 3.52 10.77
N PHE A 321 7.88 4.54 11.28
CA PHE A 321 6.44 4.72 11.09
C PHE A 321 6.06 5.30 9.71
N PHE A 322 6.53 6.49 9.36
CA PHE A 322 6.09 7.22 8.16
C PHE A 322 6.68 6.68 6.85
N ILE A 323 7.87 6.07 6.89
CA ILE A 323 8.51 5.53 5.69
C ILE A 323 8.12 4.07 5.51
N LEU A 324 8.34 3.22 6.53
CA LEU A 324 8.18 1.77 6.35
C LEU A 324 6.77 1.27 6.72
N ALA A 325 6.29 1.54 7.94
CA ALA A 325 4.99 1.02 8.40
C ALA A 325 3.85 1.51 7.50
N GLU A 326 3.81 2.81 7.22
CA GLU A 326 2.77 3.40 6.40
C GLU A 326 2.82 2.96 4.93
N LEU A 327 3.99 2.67 4.35
CA LEU A 327 4.12 2.07 3.02
C LEU A 327 3.48 0.67 2.99
N LEU A 328 3.85 -0.18 3.96
CA LEU A 328 3.33 -1.54 4.05
C LEU A 328 1.81 -1.55 4.26
N ALA A 329 1.31 -0.69 5.16
CA ALA A 329 -0.12 -0.51 5.39
C ALA A 329 -0.87 -0.14 4.10
N ASP A 330 -0.24 0.67 3.27
CA ASP A 330 -0.78 1.13 2.00
C ASP A 330 -0.90 0.02 0.98
N TYR A 331 0.20 -0.72 0.78
CA TYR A 331 0.23 -1.79 -0.20
C TYR A 331 -0.65 -2.98 0.21
N VAL A 332 -0.84 -3.22 1.51
CA VAL A 332 -1.89 -4.14 1.99
C VAL A 332 -3.28 -3.70 1.52
N ARG A 333 -3.60 -2.40 1.61
CA ARG A 333 -4.91 -1.89 1.14
C ARG A 333 -5.03 -1.94 -0.38
N LEU A 334 -3.96 -1.62 -1.11
CA LEU A 334 -3.95 -1.69 -2.57
C LEU A 334 -4.10 -3.11 -3.09
N LEU A 335 -3.45 -4.10 -2.47
CA LEU A 335 -3.66 -5.51 -2.81
C LEU A 335 -5.12 -5.93 -2.59
N GLY A 336 -5.77 -5.40 -1.55
CA GLY A 336 -7.22 -5.54 -1.38
C GLY A 336 -8.02 -4.94 -2.55
N ALA A 337 -7.62 -3.78 -3.07
CA ALA A 337 -8.25 -3.18 -4.26
C ALA A 337 -7.99 -4.01 -5.53
N VAL A 338 -6.80 -4.58 -5.69
CA VAL A 338 -6.47 -5.52 -6.78
C VAL A 338 -7.41 -6.71 -6.74
N ARG A 339 -7.62 -7.33 -5.57
CA ARG A 339 -8.58 -8.44 -5.41
C ARG A 339 -10.00 -8.05 -5.84
N CYS A 340 -10.46 -6.84 -5.50
CA CYS A 340 -11.75 -6.34 -5.96
C CYS A 340 -11.85 -6.24 -7.50
N CYS A 341 -10.76 -5.99 -8.22
CA CYS A 341 -10.74 -6.01 -9.70
C CYS A 341 -10.93 -7.43 -10.24
N PHE A 342 -10.27 -8.44 -9.65
CA PHE A 342 -10.49 -9.85 -10.01
C PHE A 342 -11.94 -10.28 -9.73
N GLU A 343 -12.49 -9.88 -8.58
CA GLU A 343 -13.89 -10.14 -8.25
C GLU A 343 -14.86 -9.47 -9.24
N GLN A 344 -14.55 -8.27 -9.70
CA GLN A 344 -15.37 -7.61 -10.72
C GLN A 344 -15.33 -8.37 -12.05
N ARG A 345 -14.16 -8.84 -12.49
CA ARG A 345 -14.04 -9.70 -13.67
C ARG A 345 -14.89 -10.96 -13.52
N MET A 346 -14.83 -11.60 -12.36
CA MET A 346 -15.64 -12.78 -12.02
C MET A 346 -17.15 -12.48 -12.09
N LYS A 347 -17.61 -11.33 -11.57
CA LYS A 347 -19.03 -10.91 -11.67
C LYS A 347 -19.49 -10.70 -13.12
N VAL A 348 -18.65 -10.10 -13.96
CA VAL A 348 -18.98 -9.88 -15.38
C VAL A 348 -19.03 -11.21 -16.14
N TRP A 349 -18.09 -12.12 -15.84
CA TRP A 349 -18.11 -13.49 -16.38
C TRP A 349 -19.38 -14.25 -16.00
N GLN A 350 -19.80 -14.17 -14.73
CA GLN A 350 -21.04 -14.82 -14.26
C GLN A 350 -22.27 -14.31 -15.00
N ARG A 351 -22.39 -12.99 -15.19
CA ARG A 351 -23.48 -12.39 -15.98
C ARG A 351 -23.51 -12.93 -17.40
N LEU A 352 -22.34 -13.09 -18.02
CA LEU A 352 -22.22 -13.71 -19.35
C LEU A 352 -22.72 -15.17 -19.33
N GLN A 353 -22.29 -15.98 -18.37
CA GLN A 353 -22.72 -17.37 -18.25
C GLN A 353 -24.22 -17.52 -18.00
N GLU A 354 -24.79 -16.68 -17.13
CA GLU A 354 -26.24 -16.64 -16.87
C GLU A 354 -27.03 -16.28 -18.13
N ALA A 355 -26.54 -15.33 -18.93
CA ALA A 355 -27.14 -14.95 -20.20
C ALA A 355 -27.04 -16.08 -21.25
N GLN A 356 -25.90 -16.77 -21.34
CA GLN A 356 -25.70 -17.93 -22.21
C GLN A 356 -26.64 -19.08 -21.82
N SER A 357 -26.78 -19.38 -20.52
CA SER A 357 -27.73 -20.39 -20.03
C SER A 357 -29.19 -20.01 -20.36
N THR A 358 -29.52 -18.73 -20.24
CA THR A 358 -30.86 -18.23 -20.57
C THR A 358 -31.15 -18.34 -22.07
N LEU A 359 -30.20 -17.96 -22.92
CA LEU A 359 -30.29 -18.13 -24.37
C LEU A 359 -30.48 -19.61 -24.75
N GLN A 360 -29.71 -20.51 -24.12
CA GLN A 360 -29.84 -21.95 -24.35
C GLN A 360 -31.26 -22.46 -24.03
N LYS A 361 -31.83 -22.04 -22.89
CA LYS A 361 -33.22 -22.38 -22.52
C LYS A 361 -34.24 -21.82 -23.52
N LYS A 362 -34.00 -20.63 -24.07
CA LYS A 362 -34.86 -20.04 -25.11
C LYS A 362 -34.82 -20.84 -26.41
N ARG A 363 -33.63 -21.27 -26.86
CA ARG A 363 -33.45 -22.17 -28.01
C ARG A 363 -34.13 -23.52 -27.81
N GLU A 364 -34.02 -24.11 -26.61
CA GLU A 364 -34.73 -25.35 -26.26
C GLU A 364 -36.25 -25.18 -26.26
N ALA A 365 -36.76 -24.02 -25.81
CA ALA A 365 -38.18 -23.70 -25.84
C ALA A 365 -38.70 -23.54 -27.27
N GLU A 366 -37.95 -22.88 -28.16
CA GLU A 366 -38.27 -22.80 -29.59
C GLU A 366 -38.32 -24.20 -30.21
N ALA A 367 -37.33 -25.04 -29.96
CA ALA A 367 -37.31 -26.43 -30.45
C ALA A 367 -38.58 -27.18 -30.00
N LYS A 368 -38.98 -27.06 -28.73
CA LYS A 368 -40.23 -27.67 -28.22
C LYS A 368 -41.48 -27.14 -28.93
N LEU A 369 -41.53 -25.85 -29.26
CA LEU A 369 -42.65 -25.26 -30.00
C LEU A 369 -42.72 -25.76 -31.45
N LEU A 370 -41.57 -25.95 -32.10
CA LEU A 370 -41.47 -26.57 -33.43
C LEU A 370 -42.01 -28.01 -33.40
N TRP A 371 -41.57 -28.82 -32.42
CA TRP A 371 -42.06 -30.18 -32.23
C TRP A 371 -43.56 -30.25 -31.92
N ALA A 372 -44.10 -29.26 -31.20
CA ALA A 372 -45.52 -29.16 -30.85
C ALA A 372 -46.41 -28.56 -31.96
N ASN A 373 -45.84 -28.18 -33.11
CA ASN A 373 -46.54 -27.59 -34.26
C ASN A 373 -47.42 -26.37 -33.91
N LYS A 374 -46.87 -25.41 -33.13
CA LYS A 374 -47.56 -24.16 -32.72
C LYS A 374 -46.95 -22.92 -33.40
N PRO A 375 -47.28 -22.65 -34.68
CA PRO A 375 -46.64 -21.60 -35.46
C PRO A 375 -46.94 -20.18 -34.93
N GLU A 376 -48.08 -19.94 -34.27
CA GLU A 376 -48.44 -18.61 -33.77
C GLU A 376 -47.51 -18.09 -32.66
N LYS A 377 -46.81 -18.99 -31.94
CA LYS A 377 -45.84 -18.62 -30.88
C LYS A 377 -44.38 -18.67 -31.34
N LEU A 378 -44.13 -19.19 -32.54
CA LEU A 378 -42.78 -19.42 -33.03
C LEU A 378 -42.06 -18.10 -33.36
N GLN A 379 -42.77 -17.12 -33.93
CA GLN A 379 -42.18 -15.82 -34.24
C GLN A 379 -41.70 -15.12 -32.96
N GLN A 380 -42.53 -15.08 -31.91
CA GLN A 380 -42.13 -14.52 -30.62
C GLN A 380 -40.91 -15.23 -30.01
N ALA A 381 -40.83 -16.56 -30.12
CA ALA A 381 -39.67 -17.31 -29.63
C ALA A 381 -38.37 -16.95 -30.38
N LYS A 382 -38.46 -16.72 -31.70
CA LYS A 382 -37.33 -16.26 -32.52
C LYS A 382 -36.91 -14.84 -32.17
N ASP A 383 -37.87 -13.94 -31.96
CA ASP A 383 -37.60 -12.56 -31.55
C ASP A 383 -36.92 -12.52 -30.16
N ASP A 384 -37.40 -13.33 -29.21
CA ASP A 384 -36.76 -13.52 -27.91
C ASP A 384 -35.33 -14.05 -28.05
N ILE A 385 -35.09 -15.03 -28.92
CA ILE A 385 -33.74 -15.58 -29.17
C ILE A 385 -32.81 -14.50 -29.71
N ASN A 386 -33.24 -13.74 -30.73
CA ASN A 386 -32.45 -12.65 -31.30
C ASN A 386 -32.10 -11.58 -30.24
N GLU A 387 -33.03 -11.23 -29.35
CA GLU A 387 -32.77 -10.31 -28.24
C GLU A 387 -31.69 -10.85 -27.29
N TRP A 388 -31.80 -12.13 -26.89
CA TRP A 388 -30.85 -12.77 -26.00
C TRP A 388 -29.48 -13.02 -26.65
N GLU A 389 -29.43 -13.29 -27.96
CA GLU A 389 -28.19 -13.34 -28.72
C GLU A 389 -27.46 -12.00 -28.70
N SER A 390 -28.19 -10.90 -28.95
CA SER A 390 -27.61 -9.55 -28.84
C SER A 390 -27.09 -9.24 -27.43
N LYS A 391 -27.82 -9.67 -26.38
CA LYS A 391 -27.39 -9.52 -24.97
C LYS A 391 -26.13 -10.34 -24.65
N VAL A 392 -26.06 -11.60 -25.11
CA VAL A 392 -24.87 -12.43 -24.94
C VAL A 392 -23.67 -11.78 -25.64
N SER A 393 -23.82 -11.35 -26.90
CA SER A 393 -22.74 -10.65 -27.61
C SER A 393 -22.30 -9.35 -26.93
N GLN A 394 -23.21 -8.64 -26.26
CA GLN A 394 -22.83 -7.48 -25.45
C GLN A 394 -22.00 -7.89 -24.23
N TYR A 395 -22.45 -8.88 -23.45
CA TYR A 395 -21.74 -9.33 -22.26
C TYR A 395 -20.39 -9.98 -22.57
N GLU A 396 -20.24 -10.61 -23.74
CA GLU A 396 -18.94 -11.10 -24.23
C GLU A 396 -17.96 -9.94 -24.42
N ARG A 397 -18.39 -8.86 -25.10
CA ARG A 397 -17.58 -7.65 -25.28
C ARG A 397 -17.22 -6.99 -23.95
N ASP A 398 -18.16 -6.93 -23.01
CA ASP A 398 -17.91 -6.32 -21.71
C ASP A 398 -16.95 -7.17 -20.87
N PHE A 399 -17.08 -8.50 -20.91
CA PHE A 399 -16.14 -9.41 -20.25
C PHE A 399 -14.72 -9.29 -20.83
N GLU A 400 -14.57 -9.25 -22.15
CA GLU A 400 -13.27 -9.08 -22.81
C GLU A 400 -12.62 -7.74 -22.42
N ARG A 401 -13.41 -6.65 -22.44
CA ARG A 401 -12.94 -5.31 -22.07
C ARG A 401 -12.44 -5.25 -20.62
N VAL A 402 -13.22 -5.80 -19.69
CA VAL A 402 -12.86 -5.84 -18.27
C VAL A 402 -11.64 -6.73 -18.06
N THR A 403 -11.58 -7.89 -18.73
CA THR A 403 -10.41 -8.80 -18.68
C THR A 403 -9.13 -8.10 -19.14
N CYS A 404 -9.17 -7.42 -20.28
CA CYS A 404 -8.04 -6.64 -20.79
C CYS A 404 -7.63 -5.53 -19.81
N THR A 405 -8.61 -4.82 -19.24
CA THR A 405 -8.36 -3.74 -18.28
C THR A 405 -7.72 -4.26 -17.00
N VAL A 406 -8.28 -5.30 -16.37
CA VAL A 406 -7.72 -5.91 -15.15
C VAL A 406 -6.28 -6.37 -15.39
N ARG A 407 -5.99 -6.99 -16.54
CA ARG A 407 -4.62 -7.41 -16.87
C ARG A 407 -3.66 -6.23 -16.94
N LYS A 408 -4.02 -5.16 -17.65
CA LYS A 408 -3.21 -3.93 -17.75
C LYS A 408 -3.00 -3.27 -16.39
N GLU A 409 -4.05 -3.20 -15.58
CA GLU A 409 -4.03 -2.58 -14.25
C GLU A 409 -3.11 -3.34 -13.29
N VAL A 410 -3.18 -4.67 -13.26
CA VAL A 410 -2.28 -5.50 -12.44
C VAL A 410 -0.83 -5.28 -12.85
N LEU A 411 -0.51 -5.31 -14.15
CA LEU A 411 0.85 -5.10 -14.64
C LEU A 411 1.38 -3.70 -14.28
N ARG A 412 0.54 -2.65 -14.42
CA ARG A 412 0.90 -1.29 -13.97
C ARG A 412 1.18 -1.26 -12.47
N PHE A 413 0.27 -1.81 -11.67
CA PHE A 413 0.38 -1.86 -10.21
C PHE A 413 1.69 -2.54 -9.77
N GLU A 414 2.10 -3.62 -10.42
CA GLU A 414 3.36 -4.30 -10.08
C GLU A 414 4.60 -3.47 -10.39
N LYS A 415 4.61 -2.75 -11.52
CA LYS A 415 5.69 -1.82 -11.88
C LYS A 415 5.78 -0.68 -10.87
N GLU A 416 4.64 -0.10 -10.49
CA GLU A 416 4.56 0.95 -9.48
C GLU A 416 5.02 0.45 -8.11
N ARG A 417 4.55 -0.72 -7.68
CA ARG A 417 4.95 -1.39 -6.44
C ARG A 417 6.45 -1.57 -6.37
N ALA A 418 7.05 -2.18 -7.38
CA ALA A 418 8.49 -2.45 -7.39
C ALA A 418 9.31 -1.16 -7.26
N ARG A 419 8.91 -0.10 -8.00
CA ARG A 419 9.54 1.22 -7.95
C ARG A 419 9.41 1.87 -6.58
N ASP A 420 8.21 1.92 -6.03
CA ASP A 420 7.92 2.56 -4.75
C ASP A 420 8.66 1.83 -3.61
N PHE A 421 8.58 0.51 -3.55
CA PHE A 421 9.30 -0.27 -2.53
C PHE A 421 10.81 -0.04 -2.60
N LYS A 422 11.39 -0.05 -3.80
CA LYS A 422 12.82 0.26 -3.98
C LYS A 422 13.16 1.64 -3.40
N GLN A 423 12.41 2.67 -3.79
CA GLN A 423 12.66 4.04 -3.36
C GLN A 423 12.53 4.20 -1.84
N TYR A 424 11.47 3.65 -1.25
CA TYR A 424 11.21 3.77 0.19
C TYR A 424 12.16 2.92 1.04
N ILE A 425 12.54 1.71 0.58
CA ILE A 425 13.52 0.88 1.29
C ILE A 425 14.88 1.58 1.32
N VAL A 426 15.33 2.15 0.19
CA VAL A 426 16.59 2.92 0.15
C VAL A 426 16.53 4.09 1.13
N LYS A 427 15.47 4.90 1.07
CA LYS A 427 15.27 6.03 2.00
C LYS A 427 15.25 5.60 3.47
N TYR A 428 14.64 4.46 3.77
CA TYR A 428 14.58 3.91 5.12
C TYR A 428 15.95 3.45 5.62
N LEU A 429 16.71 2.75 4.78
CA LEU A 429 18.07 2.29 5.09
C LEU A 429 19.04 3.47 5.28
N GLU A 430 18.92 4.52 4.45
CA GLU A 430 19.67 5.76 4.63
C GLU A 430 19.36 6.45 5.96
N SER A 431 18.08 6.49 6.35
CA SER A 431 17.68 7.02 7.66
C SER A 431 18.27 6.19 8.80
N LEU A 432 18.24 4.85 8.70
CA LEU A 432 18.84 3.97 9.70
C LEU A 432 20.34 4.22 9.83
N LEU A 433 21.05 4.26 8.69
CA LEU A 433 22.49 4.50 8.65
C LEU A 433 22.85 5.86 9.28
N HIS A 434 22.10 6.91 8.93
CA HIS A 434 22.31 8.25 9.47
C HIS A 434 22.14 8.28 11.00
N THR A 435 21.07 7.67 11.53
CA THR A 435 20.84 7.58 12.97
C THR A 435 21.97 6.82 13.67
N GLN A 436 22.42 5.71 13.09
CA GLN A 436 23.51 4.91 13.67
C GLN A 436 24.84 5.67 13.69
N HIS A 437 25.20 6.37 12.63
CA HIS A 437 26.41 7.20 12.61
C HIS A 437 26.39 8.29 13.69
N ARG A 438 25.24 8.94 13.91
CA ARG A 438 25.11 9.94 14.98
C ARG A 438 25.22 9.32 16.38
N LEU A 439 24.64 8.13 16.58
CA LEU A 439 24.74 7.40 17.85
C LEU A 439 26.19 7.06 18.19
N VAL A 440 26.96 6.55 17.22
CA VAL A 440 28.39 6.26 17.39
C VAL A 440 29.14 7.52 17.78
N LYS A 441 28.91 8.62 17.05
CA LYS A 441 29.56 9.90 17.33
C LYS A 441 29.29 10.40 18.75
N TYR A 442 28.05 10.31 19.24
CA TYR A 442 27.72 10.72 20.61
C TYR A 442 28.44 9.90 21.68
N TRP A 443 28.62 8.60 21.47
CA TRP A 443 29.42 7.78 22.38
C TRP A 443 30.92 8.11 22.29
N GLU A 444 31.44 8.31 21.09
CA GLU A 444 32.85 8.69 20.87
C GLU A 444 33.19 10.03 21.54
N ASP A 445 32.32 11.02 21.40
CA ASP A 445 32.46 12.34 22.01
C ASP A 445 32.43 12.26 23.56
N PHE A 446 31.76 11.26 24.13
CA PHE A 446 31.66 11.03 25.58
C PHE A 446 32.85 10.24 26.17
N LEU A 447 33.52 9.40 25.38
CA LEU A 447 34.62 8.54 25.85
C LEU A 447 35.75 9.27 26.62
N PRO A 448 36.21 10.47 26.22
CA PRO A 448 37.27 11.18 26.94
C PRO A 448 36.90 11.51 28.39
N GLU A 449 35.63 11.78 28.65
CA GLU A 449 35.13 12.23 29.95
C GLU A 449 35.08 11.07 30.95
N VAL A 450 34.74 9.86 30.48
CA VAL A 450 34.85 8.64 31.28
C VAL A 450 36.31 8.34 31.64
N LYS A 451 37.24 8.57 30.69
CA LYS A 451 38.67 8.36 30.93
C LYS A 451 39.27 9.37 31.91
N ALA A 452 38.66 10.53 32.10
CA ALA A 452 39.13 11.54 33.05
C ALA A 452 38.80 11.20 34.52
N ILE A 453 37.93 10.21 34.76
CA ILE A 453 37.50 9.76 36.10
C ILE A 453 38.27 8.50 36.54
N ALA A 454 38.75 7.72 35.58
CA ALA A 454 39.54 6.50 35.79
C ALA A 454 41.00 6.84 36.13
#